data_AF-X1CJ36-F1
#
_entry.id   AF-X1CJ36-F1
#
_cell.length_a   1.000
_cell.length_b   1.000
_cell.length_c   1.000
_cell.angle_alpha   90.00
_cell.angle_beta   90.00
_cell.angle_gamma   90.00
#
_symmetry.space_group_name_H-M   'P 1'
#
loop_
_entity.id
_entity.type
_entity.pdbx_description
1 polymer ?
#
loop_
_entity_poly.entity_id
_entity_poly.type
_entity_poly.pdbx_seq_one_letter_code
_entity_poly.pdbx_strand_id
1 'polypeptide(L)' 'MSEEEVKHEAVEILLKHLTPAKFVRLLATWQVGKGDYLKIREQLFAEETVETLSEKVEAYQRDKEDK' A
#
# COMPACT_ATOMS: atom_id res chain seq x y z
N MET A 1 16.16 13.63 7.43
CA MET A 1 15.88 12.61 6.41
C MET A 1 15.89 11.25 7.09
N SER A 2 14.70 10.73 7.33
CA SER A 2 14.45 9.36 7.82
C SER A 2 14.56 8.37 6.66
N GLU A 3 14.86 7.11 6.96
CA GLU A 3 14.88 6.03 5.96
C GLU A 3 13.53 5.88 5.23
N GLU A 4 12.42 6.17 5.92
CA GLU A 4 11.09 6.14 5.32
C GLU A 4 10.87 7.27 4.31
N GLU A 5 11.41 8.47 4.57
CA GLU A 5 11.36 9.59 3.63
C GLU A 5 12.16 9.28 2.36
N VAL A 6 13.33 8.67 2.53
CA VAL A 6 14.20 8.25 1.41
C VAL A 6 13.52 7.17 0.56
N LYS A 7 12.83 6.20 1.19
CA LYS A 7 12.06 5.18 0.47
C LYS A 7 10.91 5.78 -0.33
N HIS A 8 10.17 6.72 0.27
CA HIS A 8 9.05 7.38 -0.38
C HIS A 8 9.52 8.17 -1.61
N GLU A 9 10.57 8.97 -1.46
CA GLU A 9 11.17 9.74 -2.56
C GLU A 9 11.67 8.83 -3.70
N ALA A 10 12.33 7.72 -3.37
CA ALA A 10 12.78 6.75 -4.36
C ALA A 10 11.60 6.13 -5.14
N VAL A 11 10.50 5.79 -4.47
CA VAL A 11 9.29 5.24 -5.11
C VAL A 11 8.66 6.25 -6.07
N GLU A 12 8.56 7.52 -5.67
CA GLU A 12 8.00 8.58 -6.54
C GLU A 12 8.84 8.81 -7.80
N ILE A 13 10.17 8.82 -7.67
CA ILE A 13 11.08 8.97 -8.82
C ILE A 13 10.93 7.76 -9.76
N LEU A 14 10.89 6.55 -9.21
CA LEU A 14 10.74 5.33 -10.01
C LEU A 14 9.40 5.28 -10.74
N LEU A 15 8.30 5.73 -10.12
CA LEU A 15 6.99 5.85 -10.75
C LEU A 15 6.98 6.83 -11.93
N LYS A 16 7.75 7.94 -11.85
CA LYS A 16 7.85 8.94 -12.92
C LYS A 16 8.64 8.45 -14.14
N HIS A 17 9.57 7.52 -13.94
CA HIS A 17 10.52 7.12 -14.99
C HIS A 17 10.34 5.67 -15.49
N LEU A 18 9.64 4.82 -14.74
CA LEU A 18 9.35 3.46 -15.17
C LEU A 18 7.95 3.35 -15.75
N THR A 19 7.83 2.52 -16.78
CA THR A 19 6.51 2.07 -17.20
C THR A 19 5.87 1.22 -16.09
N PRO A 20 4.53 1.18 -15.97
CA PRO A 20 3.85 0.42 -14.92
C PRO A 20 4.30 -1.04 -14.84
N ALA A 21 4.51 -1.70 -15.99
CA ALA A 21 4.99 -3.07 -16.06
C ALA A 21 6.41 -3.26 -15.48
N LYS A 22 7.32 -2.30 -15.71
CA LYS A 22 8.69 -2.35 -15.16
C LYS A 22 8.70 -2.06 -13.66
N PHE A 23 7.86 -1.13 -13.22
CA PHE A 23 7.71 -0.79 -11.80
C PHE A 23 7.18 -1.98 -10.99
N VAL A 24 6.11 -2.63 -11.44
CA VAL A 24 5.55 -3.84 -10.77
C VAL A 24 6.58 -4.97 -10.72
N ARG A 25 7.34 -5.19 -11.80
CA ARG A 25 8.39 -6.22 -11.83
C ARG A 25 9.54 -5.91 -10.87
N LEU A 26 9.89 -4.63 -10.71
CA LEU A 26 10.90 -4.19 -9.74
C LEU A 26 10.44 -4.45 -8.31
N LEU A 27 9.20 -4.07 -7.96
CA LEU A 27 8.63 -4.33 -6.63
C LEU A 27 8.61 -5.82 -6.28
N ALA A 28 8.20 -6.67 -7.22
CA ALA A 28 8.21 -8.13 -7.05
C ALA A 28 9.64 -8.68 -6.85
N THR A 29 10.62 -8.12 -7.55
CA THR A 29 12.05 -8.51 -7.43
C THR A 29 12.64 -8.07 -6.10
N TRP A 30 12.32 -6.85 -5.66
CA TRP A 30 12.72 -6.29 -4.37
C TRP A 30 11.99 -6.93 -3.19
N GLN A 31 11.10 -7.88 -3.44
CA GLN A 31 10.32 -8.53 -2.41
C GLN A 31 9.50 -7.54 -1.57
N VAL A 32 9.20 -6.35 -2.13
CA VAL A 32 8.25 -5.39 -1.56
C VAL A 32 6.90 -6.04 -1.71
N GLY A 33 6.53 -6.86 -0.74
CA GLY A 33 5.66 -7.95 -1.12
C GLY A 33 5.74 -9.23 -0.31
N LYS A 34 6.94 -9.61 0.15
CA LYS A 34 7.16 -10.96 0.67
C LYS A 34 6.89 -11.07 2.16
N GLY A 35 5.85 -10.40 2.61
CA GLY A 35 5.08 -10.89 3.75
C GLY A 35 4.17 -12.00 3.26
N ASP A 36 3.79 -12.91 4.15
CA ASP A 36 2.64 -13.76 3.89
C ASP A 36 1.39 -12.87 3.94
N TYR A 37 1.11 -12.15 2.85
CA TYR A 37 -0.01 -11.21 2.78
C TYR A 37 -1.33 -11.89 3.01
N LEU A 38 -1.41 -13.19 2.72
CA LEU A 38 -2.58 -13.97 3.01
C LEU A 38 -2.75 -14.08 4.53
N LYS A 39 -1.70 -14.45 5.26
CA LYS A 39 -1.69 -14.47 6.73
C LYS A 39 -1.87 -13.09 7.36
N ILE A 40 -1.25 -12.04 6.81
CA ILE A 40 -1.39 -10.68 7.31
C ILE A 40 -2.83 -10.17 7.08
N ARG A 41 -3.40 -10.43 5.91
CA ARG A 41 -4.81 -10.12 5.61
C ARG A 41 -5.74 -10.88 6.54
N GLU A 42 -5.50 -12.17 6.75
CA GLU A 42 -6.28 -12.98 7.69
C GLU A 42 -6.15 -12.45 9.12
N GLN A 43 -4.97 -12.04 9.56
CA GLN A 43 -4.79 -11.47 10.91
C GLN A 43 -5.46 -10.10 11.08
N LEU A 44 -5.38 -9.23 10.07
CA LEU A 44 -5.90 -7.87 10.15
C LEU A 44 -7.40 -7.77 9.93
N PHE A 45 -7.98 -8.74 9.21
CA PHE A 45 -9.35 -8.66 8.70
C PHE A 45 -10.17 -9.94 8.96
N ALA A 46 -9.73 -10.81 9.90
CA ALA A 46 -10.43 -12.06 10.23
C ALA A 46 -11.93 -11.87 10.54
N GLU A 47 -12.28 -10.76 11.20
CA GLU A 47 -13.64 -10.44 11.63
C GLU A 47 -14.30 -9.38 10.75
N GLU A 48 -13.63 -8.99 9.66
CA GLU A 48 -14.09 -7.95 8.76
C GLU A 48 -14.73 -8.56 7.52
N THR A 49 -15.82 -7.95 7.09
CA THR A 49 -16.50 -8.27 5.83
C THR A 49 -16.15 -7.21 4.79
N VAL A 50 -16.49 -7.47 3.53
CA VAL A 50 -16.28 -6.48 2.46
C VAL A 50 -17.07 -5.19 2.78
N GLU A 51 -18.26 -5.35 3.35
CA GLU A 51 -19.13 -4.26 3.78
C GLU A 51 -18.48 -3.41 4.87
N THR A 52 -17.98 -4.03 5.95
CA THR A 52 -17.34 -3.27 7.06
C THR A 52 -16.04 -2.60 6.63
N LEU A 53 -15.28 -3.21 5.72
CA LEU A 53 -14.10 -2.60 5.14
C LEU A 53 -14.45 -1.40 4.26
N SER A 54 -15.52 -1.49 3.46
CA SER A 54 -15.99 -0.37 2.64
C SER A 54 -16.37 0.82 3.51
N GLU A 55 -17.14 0.60 4.57
CA GLU A 55 -17.53 1.65 5.52
C GLU A 55 -16.32 2.35 6.17
N LYS A 56 -15.30 1.57 6.56
CA LYS A 56 -14.06 2.10 7.14
C LYS A 56 -13.24 2.91 6.14
N VAL A 57 -13.19 2.47 4.88
CA VAL A 57 -12.50 3.21 3.81
C VAL A 57 -13.19 4.54 3.54
N GLU A 58 -14.52 4.56 3.46
CA GLU A 58 -15.28 5.79 3.27
C GLU A 58 -15.13 6.75 4.45
N ALA A 59 -15.14 6.24 5.70
CA ALA A 59 -14.92 7.06 6.88
C ALA A 59 -13.52 7.70 6.87
N TYR A 60 -12.49 6.93 6.56
CA TYR A 60 -11.13 7.44 6.44
C TYR A 60 -10.98 8.50 5.34
N GLN A 61 -11.68 8.33 4.21
CA GLN A 61 -11.66 9.30 3.11
C GLN A 61 -12.31 10.61 3.51
N ARG A 62 -13.47 10.58 4.18
CA ARG A 62 -14.14 11.78 4.71
C ARG A 62 -13.27 12.53 5.71
N ASP A 63 -12.65 11.81 6.66
CA ASP A 63 -11.74 12.40 7.64
C ASP A 63 -10.49 13.05 7.01
N LYS A 64 -10.11 12.61 5.80
CA LYS A 64 -8.99 13.17 5.03
C LYS A 64 -9.38 14.37 4.17
N GLU A 65 -10.65 14.47 3.80
CA GLU A 65 -11.21 15.62 3.06
C GLU A 65 -11.55 16.79 3.99
N ASP A 66 -11.87 16.51 5.26
CA ASP A 66 -12.17 17.51 6.29
C ASP A 66 -10.92 18.16 6.94
N LYS A 67 -9.71 17.88 6.43
CA LYS A 67 -8.43 18.30 7.02
C LYS A 67 -7.53 19.02 6.02
#